data_AF-A0A9N8QHH2-F1
#
_entry.id   AF-A0A9N8QHH2-F1
#
_cell.length_a   1.000
_cell.length_b   1.000
_cell.length_c   1.000
_cell.angle_alpha   90.00
_cell.angle_beta   90.00
_cell.angle_gamma   90.00
#
_symmetry.space_group_name_H-M   'P 1'
#
loop_
_entity.id
_entity.type
_entity.pdbx_description
1 polymer ?
#
loop_
_entity_poly.entity_id
_entity_poly.type
_entity_poly.pdbx_seq_one_letter_code
_entity_poly.pdbx_strand_id
1 'polypeptide(L)'
;GREGASHHFWTAGKDGVLKHWDGDRFELIQTLEGHHGEIWALAVDSVGKLCVTAGADRSIRTWEKTDEPLFLEEEREREMEKMYEAAGVARQVDEGKAIGSLAPGAGAAQSGDDHDQSLGGPEAGGVQKSTTETLIAGERLMEALDIADEDRLNADLAANGGFGLAGRPPRNPLLLAAFGLGVGGGGGNNALESGADAGGDASGEGYVLKVVEKVLPAQLEDALLVLPFDKVISLMQYLDIWAKKDWNISLTSRILFFLLRTHHAQIVSNKVMRTTLINLRIHLQTALGRQRDTMGFNLAALRHSRGVWVAERTAEMYERAGAGGEGLDMDEEAVREKIESGGRRKRKVAVV
;
A
#
# COMPACT_ATOMS: atom_id res chain seq x y z
N GLY A 1 -7.59 55.46 2.85
CA GLY A 1 -7.23 54.05 2.99
C GLY A 1 -7.97 53.20 1.98
N ARG A 2 -7.59 53.30 0.70
CA ARG A 2 -7.86 52.28 -0.32
C ARG A 2 -6.52 52.11 -1.03
N GLU A 3 -5.66 51.27 -0.47
CA GLU A 3 -4.54 50.71 -1.24
C GLU A 3 -5.15 49.93 -2.41
N GLY A 4 -4.48 50.01 -3.57
CA GLY A 4 -5.04 49.87 -4.91
C GLY A 4 -6.15 48.85 -5.06
N ALA A 5 -7.23 49.24 -5.76
CA ALA A 5 -8.29 48.34 -6.17
C ALA A 5 -7.69 47.23 -7.06
N SER A 6 -7.29 46.12 -6.44
CA SER A 6 -6.99 44.91 -7.18
C SER A 6 -8.32 44.42 -7.76
N HIS A 7 -8.39 44.28 -9.08
CA HIS A 7 -9.60 43.87 -9.78
C HIS A 7 -9.81 42.35 -9.67
N HIS A 8 -9.46 41.73 -8.55
CA HIS A 8 -9.64 40.30 -8.36
C HIS A 8 -11.04 39.99 -7.85
N PHE A 9 -11.65 38.92 -8.38
CA PHE A 9 -12.96 38.48 -7.94
C PHE A 9 -13.05 36.95 -7.89
N TRP A 10 -14.00 36.48 -7.10
CA TRP A 10 -14.27 35.08 -6.88
C TRP A 10 -15.63 34.72 -7.48
N THR A 11 -15.71 33.56 -8.12
CA THR A 11 -16.98 33.01 -8.61
C THR A 11 -17.17 31.61 -8.05
N ALA A 12 -18.35 31.34 -7.50
CA ALA A 12 -18.75 30.02 -7.04
C ALA A 12 -19.81 29.45 -7.97
N GLY A 13 -19.68 28.18 -8.34
CA GLY A 13 -20.57 27.51 -9.28
C GLY A 13 -21.39 26.37 -8.69
N LYS A 14 -22.37 25.92 -9.48
CA LYS A 14 -23.16 24.72 -9.22
C LYS A 14 -22.33 23.43 -9.35
N ASP A 15 -21.22 23.51 -10.07
CA ASP A 15 -20.20 22.46 -10.19
C ASP A 15 -19.45 22.18 -8.88
N GLY A 16 -19.66 22.97 -7.81
CA GLY A 16 -18.97 22.79 -6.54
C GLY A 16 -17.55 23.37 -6.55
N VAL A 17 -17.24 24.19 -7.55
CA VAL A 17 -15.90 24.73 -7.77
C VAL A 17 -15.88 26.22 -7.47
N LEU A 18 -14.81 26.65 -6.81
CA LEU A 18 -14.53 28.05 -6.54
C LEU A 18 -13.42 28.52 -7.48
N LYS A 19 -13.66 29.56 -8.28
CA LYS A 19 -12.69 30.12 -9.22
C LYS A 19 -12.27 31.53 -8.82
N HIS A 20 -10.98 31.80 -8.96
CA HIS A 20 -10.34 33.09 -8.71
C HIS A 20 -9.94 33.73 -10.03
N TRP A 21 -10.33 34.98 -10.24
CA TRP A 21 -10.14 35.68 -11.51
C TRP A 21 -9.39 36.99 -11.33
N ASP A 22 -8.59 37.32 -12.33
CA ASP A 22 -8.07 38.67 -12.53
C ASP A 22 -9.01 39.46 -13.44
N GLY A 23 -9.60 40.54 -12.93
CA GLY A 23 -10.46 41.43 -13.70
C GLY A 23 -9.72 42.44 -14.57
N ASP A 24 -8.40 42.61 -14.38
CA ASP A 24 -7.60 43.47 -15.27
C ASP A 24 -7.22 42.73 -16.56
N ARG A 25 -6.89 41.44 -16.45
CA ARG A 25 -6.49 40.58 -17.57
C ARG A 25 -7.60 39.66 -18.07
N PHE A 26 -8.69 39.54 -17.31
CA PHE A 26 -9.76 38.55 -17.53
C PHE A 26 -9.24 37.11 -17.59
N GLU A 27 -8.22 36.82 -16.77
CA GLU A 27 -7.57 35.52 -16.70
C GLU A 27 -8.04 34.75 -15.46
N LEU A 28 -8.23 33.44 -15.63
CA LEU A 28 -8.45 32.52 -14.52
C LEU A 28 -7.12 32.34 -13.80
N ILE A 29 -7.06 32.79 -12.54
CA ILE A 29 -5.86 32.67 -11.71
C ILE A 29 -5.79 31.26 -11.12
N GLN A 30 -6.90 30.80 -10.53
CA GLN A 30 -6.93 29.55 -9.79
C GLN A 30 -8.32 28.92 -9.74
N THR A 31 -8.33 27.58 -9.80
CA THR A 31 -9.53 26.76 -9.61
C THR A 31 -9.36 25.93 -8.34
N LEU A 32 -10.19 26.21 -7.33
CA LEU A 32 -10.19 25.55 -6.03
C LEU A 32 -11.31 24.49 -6.00
N GLU A 33 -10.90 23.23 -5.99
CA GLU A 33 -11.77 22.07 -5.83
C GLU A 33 -11.79 21.64 -4.35
N GLY A 34 -12.97 21.40 -3.80
CA GLY A 34 -13.08 20.89 -2.42
C GLY A 34 -14.50 20.64 -1.98
N HIS A 35 -15.45 21.47 -2.41
CA HIS A 35 -16.86 21.16 -2.16
C HIS A 35 -17.31 19.97 -2.98
N HIS A 36 -18.07 19.07 -2.35
CA HIS A 36 -18.59 17.85 -2.99
C HIS A 36 -20.00 18.07 -3.58
N GLY A 37 -20.49 19.30 -3.52
CA GLY A 37 -21.80 19.70 -4.03
C GLY A 37 -21.83 21.19 -4.33
N GLU A 38 -22.99 21.64 -4.81
CA GLU A 38 -23.21 23.01 -5.27
C GLU A 38 -22.86 24.03 -4.18
N ILE A 39 -22.17 25.12 -4.55
CA ILE A 39 -21.88 26.21 -3.61
C ILE A 39 -23.04 27.21 -3.69
N TRP A 40 -23.63 27.54 -2.54
CA TRP A 40 -24.80 28.43 -2.45
C TRP A 40 -24.42 29.83 -2.00
N ALA A 41 -23.40 29.92 -1.15
CA ALA A 41 -22.97 31.18 -0.58
C ALA A 41 -21.44 31.30 -0.60
N LEU A 42 -20.99 32.52 -0.87
CA LEU A 42 -19.59 32.93 -0.84
C LEU A 42 -19.49 34.29 -0.15
N ALA A 43 -18.56 34.41 0.79
CA ALA A 43 -18.26 35.66 1.48
C ALA A 43 -16.74 35.87 1.51
N VAL A 44 -16.30 37.08 1.18
CA VAL A 44 -14.88 37.46 1.16
C VAL A 44 -14.62 38.44 2.29
N ASP A 45 -13.47 38.31 2.94
CA ASP A 45 -13.02 39.28 3.92
C ASP A 45 -12.73 40.64 3.28
N SER A 46 -12.96 41.70 4.04
CA SER A 46 -12.68 43.09 3.67
C SER A 46 -11.22 43.36 3.28
N VAL A 47 -10.28 42.55 3.78
CA VAL A 47 -8.85 42.62 3.46
C VAL A 47 -8.48 41.70 2.28
N GLY A 48 -9.37 40.81 1.85
CA GLY A 48 -9.15 39.89 0.73
C GLY A 48 -8.19 38.74 1.03
N LYS A 49 -7.86 38.49 2.30
CA LYS A 49 -6.99 37.38 2.74
C LYS A 49 -7.74 36.07 2.92
N LEU A 50 -9.04 36.16 3.21
CA LEU A 50 -9.88 35.02 3.56
C LEU A 50 -11.13 35.00 2.69
N CYS A 51 -11.51 33.81 2.22
CA CYS A 51 -12.77 33.56 1.54
C CYS A 51 -13.48 32.38 2.23
N VAL A 52 -14.78 32.52 2.49
CA VAL A 52 -15.60 31.48 3.11
C VAL A 52 -16.68 31.05 2.12
N THR A 53 -16.81 29.75 1.92
CA THR A 53 -17.81 29.14 1.05
C THR A 53 -18.69 28.17 1.82
N ALA A 54 -19.97 28.14 1.49
CA ALA A 54 -20.94 27.21 2.05
C ALA A 54 -21.79 26.58 0.95
N GLY A 55 -21.95 25.26 1.02
CA GLY A 55 -22.56 24.47 -0.05
C GLY A 55 -23.63 23.46 0.39
N ALA A 56 -24.18 22.76 -0.60
CA ALA A 56 -25.14 21.66 -0.43
C ALA A 56 -24.56 20.46 0.33
N ASP A 57 -23.22 20.34 0.36
CA ASP A 57 -22.50 19.34 1.14
C ASP A 57 -22.59 19.57 2.67
N ARG A 58 -23.33 20.62 3.10
CA ARG A 58 -23.50 21.03 4.51
C ARG A 58 -22.17 21.33 5.18
N SER A 59 -21.14 21.65 4.38
CA SER A 59 -19.83 22.05 4.85
C SER A 59 -19.63 23.54 4.63
N ILE A 60 -18.95 24.17 5.58
CA ILE A 60 -18.42 25.52 5.43
C ILE A 60 -16.92 25.38 5.30
N ARG A 61 -16.37 25.85 4.18
CA ARG A 61 -14.93 25.82 3.91
C ARG A 61 -14.38 27.24 3.98
N THR A 62 -13.16 27.33 4.47
CA THR A 62 -12.43 28.58 4.60
C THR A 62 -11.15 28.46 3.78
N TRP A 63 -10.91 29.45 2.94
CA TRP A 63 -9.79 29.53 2.00
C TRP A 63 -8.95 30.74 2.38
N GLU A 64 -7.69 30.50 2.72
CA GLU A 64 -6.73 31.53 3.08
C GLU A 64 -5.73 31.73 1.94
N LYS A 65 -5.46 32.98 1.60
CA LYS A 65 -4.45 33.32 0.59
C LYS A 65 -3.06 33.18 1.19
N THR A 66 -2.29 32.21 0.70
CA THR A 66 -0.86 32.05 1.04
C THR A 66 0.01 32.94 0.15
N ASP A 67 1.22 33.27 0.63
CA ASP A 67 2.22 34.07 -0.11
C ASP A 67 3.03 33.22 -1.12
N GLU A 68 2.55 32.03 -1.47
CA GLU A 68 3.22 31.16 -2.42
C GLU A 68 3.11 31.73 -3.85
N PRO A 69 4.22 31.81 -4.60
CA PRO A 69 4.18 32.30 -5.97
C PRO A 69 3.44 31.29 -6.85
N LEU A 70 2.29 31.69 -7.40
CA LEU A 70 1.54 30.89 -8.36
C LEU A 70 2.09 31.10 -9.77
N PHE A 71 2.44 30.01 -10.45
CA PHE A 71 2.79 30.00 -11.87
C PHE A 71 1.52 29.73 -12.70
N LEU A 72 0.92 30.79 -13.25
CA LEU A 72 -0.34 30.73 -14.01
C LEU A 72 -0.29 29.75 -15.20
N GLU A 73 0.87 29.61 -15.83
CA GLU A 73 1.06 28.68 -16.95
C GLU A 73 0.92 27.21 -16.52
N GLU A 74 1.45 26.85 -15.34
CA GLU A 74 1.40 25.48 -14.81
C GLU A 74 -0.03 25.08 -14.40
N GLU A 75 -0.79 25.99 -13.79
CA GLU A 75 -2.20 25.73 -13.49
C GLU A 75 -3.03 25.56 -14.76
N ARG A 76 -2.77 26.37 -15.80
CA ARG A 76 -3.42 26.24 -17.10
C ARG A 76 -3.05 24.92 -17.80
N GLU A 77 -1.78 24.53 -17.78
CA GLU A 77 -1.34 23.25 -18.35
C GLU A 77 -2.01 22.08 -17.62
N ARG A 78 -2.07 22.13 -16.29
CA ARG A 78 -2.77 21.14 -15.45
C ARG A 78 -4.26 21.06 -15.77
N GLU A 79 -4.94 22.19 -16.00
CA GLU A 79 -6.34 22.20 -16.43
C GLU A 79 -6.53 21.64 -17.84
N MET A 80 -5.67 22.01 -18.79
CA MET A 80 -5.72 21.45 -20.15
C MET A 80 -5.50 19.94 -20.13
N GLU A 81 -4.53 19.45 -19.36
CA GLU A 81 -4.26 18.03 -19.18
C GLU A 81 -5.47 17.29 -18.60
N LYS A 82 -6.10 17.83 -17.54
CA LYS A 82 -7.35 17.30 -17.00
C LYS A 82 -8.46 17.22 -18.05
N MET A 83 -8.61 18.23 -18.91
CA MET A 83 -9.61 18.22 -19.99
C MET A 83 -9.29 17.16 -21.07
N TYR A 84 -8.02 17.02 -21.45
CA TYR A 84 -7.59 16.00 -22.40
C TYR A 84 -7.78 14.59 -21.84
N GLU A 85 -7.46 14.35 -20.57
CA GLU A 85 -7.70 13.08 -19.89
C GLU A 85 -9.19 12.77 -19.82
N ALA A 86 -10.01 13.72 -19.39
CA ALA A 86 -11.47 13.56 -19.35
C ALA A 86 -12.06 13.27 -20.74
N ALA A 87 -11.55 13.93 -21.78
CA ALA A 87 -11.97 13.68 -23.16
C ALA A 87 -11.50 12.31 -23.68
N GLY A 88 -10.29 11.86 -23.30
CA GLY A 88 -9.76 10.54 -23.64
C GLY A 88 -10.58 9.41 -22.99
N VAL A 89 -10.91 9.55 -21.71
CA VAL A 89 -11.75 8.62 -20.96
C VAL A 89 -13.17 8.55 -21.54
N ALA A 90 -13.78 9.69 -21.87
CA ALA A 90 -15.10 9.72 -22.49
C ALA A 90 -15.14 8.97 -23.83
N ARG A 91 -14.07 9.06 -24.61
CA ARG A 91 -13.94 8.37 -25.90
C ARG A 91 -13.79 6.85 -25.75
N GLN A 92 -13.06 6.39 -24.74
CA GLN A 92 -12.94 4.96 -24.40
C GLN A 92 -14.27 4.36 -23.92
N VAL A 93 -15.06 5.11 -23.14
CA VAL A 93 -16.38 4.65 -22.66
C VAL A 93 -17.37 4.49 -23.82
N ASP A 94 -17.31 5.37 -24.82
CA ASP A 94 -18.19 5.31 -26.00
C ASP A 94 -17.83 4.13 -26.93
N GLU A 95 -16.54 3.85 -27.12
CA GLU A 95 -16.08 2.66 -27.86
C GLU A 95 -16.46 1.34 -27.15
N GLY A 96 -16.37 1.27 -25.83
CA GLY A 96 -16.82 0.11 -25.06
C GLY A 96 -18.33 -0.14 -25.15
N LYS A 97 -19.12 0.93 -25.25
CA LYS A 97 -20.58 0.87 -25.42
C LYS A 97 -20.98 0.48 -26.85
N ALA A 98 -20.21 0.92 -27.85
CA ALA A 98 -20.42 0.52 -29.25
C ALA A 98 -20.14 -0.97 -29.49
N ILE A 99 -19.11 -1.54 -28.86
CA ILE A 99 -18.76 -2.97 -28.98
C ILE A 99 -19.86 -3.89 -28.41
N GLY A 100 -20.55 -3.46 -27.34
CA GLY A 100 -21.67 -4.22 -26.74
C GLY A 100 -22.93 -4.30 -27.61
N SER A 101 -23.05 -3.44 -28.63
CA SER A 101 -24.26 -3.33 -29.48
C SER A 101 -24.18 -4.13 -30.79
N LEU A 102 -23.04 -4.75 -31.09
CA LEU A 102 -22.77 -5.41 -32.37
C LEU A 102 -22.77 -6.95 -32.30
N ALA A 103 -23.16 -7.56 -31.18
CA ALA A 103 -23.36 -9.01 -31.10
C ALA A 103 -24.71 -9.41 -31.75
N PRO A 104 -24.74 -10.06 -32.92
CA PRO A 104 -25.99 -10.50 -33.54
C PRO A 104 -26.36 -11.88 -33.00
N GLY A 105 -27.37 -11.98 -32.14
CA GLY A 105 -27.89 -13.31 -31.76
C GLY A 105 -28.58 -13.50 -30.41
N ALA A 106 -29.28 -12.52 -29.84
CA ALA A 106 -30.21 -12.78 -28.73
C ALA A 106 -31.57 -12.18 -29.05
N GLY A 107 -32.55 -13.06 -29.28
CA GLY A 107 -33.88 -12.76 -29.79
C GLY A 107 -34.79 -12.01 -28.82
N ALA A 108 -35.84 -11.46 -29.43
CA ALA A 108 -36.91 -10.67 -28.85
C ALA A 108 -37.63 -11.30 -27.63
N ALA A 109 -37.96 -10.46 -26.65
CA ALA A 109 -39.23 -10.52 -25.94
C ALA A 109 -39.53 -9.19 -25.20
N GLN A 110 -40.68 -8.63 -25.56
CA GLN A 110 -41.65 -7.90 -24.74
C GLN A 110 -41.42 -6.42 -24.35
N SER A 111 -42.34 -5.64 -24.92
CA SER A 111 -42.86 -4.34 -24.55
C SER A 111 -43.47 -4.25 -23.14
N GLY A 112 -43.35 -3.07 -22.54
CA GLY A 112 -44.24 -2.54 -21.49
C GLY A 112 -43.52 -2.31 -20.16
N ASP A 113 -43.19 -1.07 -19.82
CA ASP A 113 -44.04 -0.19 -19.01
C ASP A 113 -43.23 1.05 -18.58
N ASP A 114 -43.86 2.22 -18.67
CA ASP A 114 -43.35 3.49 -18.16
C ASP A 114 -43.39 3.45 -16.62
N HIS A 115 -42.24 3.54 -15.96
CA HIS A 115 -42.22 4.17 -14.64
C HIS A 115 -40.89 4.89 -14.38
N ASP A 116 -41.02 6.22 -14.38
CA ASP A 116 -40.14 7.20 -13.77
C ASP A 116 -39.70 6.78 -12.35
N GLN A 117 -38.38 6.68 -12.18
CA GLN A 117 -37.72 6.96 -10.91
C GLN A 117 -36.28 7.42 -11.17
N SER A 118 -36.17 8.72 -11.39
CA SER A 118 -34.99 9.53 -11.07
C SER A 118 -34.42 9.13 -9.69
N LEU A 119 -33.20 8.58 -9.68
CA LEU A 119 -32.22 8.63 -8.57
C LEU A 119 -30.85 8.17 -9.13
N GLY A 120 -30.20 9.03 -9.90
CA GLY A 120 -28.83 8.85 -10.37
C GLY A 120 -27.91 9.87 -9.69
N GLY A 121 -27.36 9.51 -8.53
CA GLY A 121 -26.23 10.24 -7.93
C GLY A 121 -24.91 9.88 -8.61
N PRO A 122 -23.90 10.76 -8.60
CA PRO A 122 -22.63 10.53 -9.27
C PRO A 122 -21.72 9.64 -8.40
N GLU A 123 -21.88 8.31 -8.48
CA GLU A 123 -20.94 7.35 -7.88
C GLU A 123 -20.11 6.60 -8.95
N ALA A 124 -19.67 7.31 -9.99
CA ALA A 124 -18.82 6.74 -11.04
C ALA A 124 -17.47 7.45 -11.20
N GLY A 125 -17.01 8.19 -10.18
CA GLY A 125 -15.72 8.90 -10.19
C GLY A 125 -14.58 8.20 -9.43
N GLY A 126 -14.88 7.25 -8.53
CA GLY A 126 -13.88 6.64 -7.63
C GLY A 126 -13.16 5.42 -8.21
N VAL A 127 -13.80 4.67 -9.11
CA VAL A 127 -13.29 3.36 -9.58
C VAL A 127 -12.19 3.51 -10.64
N GLN A 128 -12.15 4.63 -11.38
CA GLN A 128 -11.15 4.83 -12.44
C GLN A 128 -9.80 5.32 -11.90
N LYS A 129 -9.77 6.13 -10.84
CA LYS A 129 -8.50 6.56 -10.21
C LYS A 129 -7.73 5.39 -9.58
N SER A 130 -8.44 4.41 -9.00
CA SER A 130 -7.77 3.20 -8.52
C SER A 130 -7.13 2.41 -9.67
N THR A 131 -7.75 2.35 -10.86
CA THR A 131 -7.16 1.62 -11.99
C THR A 131 -5.86 2.25 -12.51
N THR A 132 -5.78 3.58 -12.60
CA THR A 132 -4.55 4.26 -13.05
C THR A 132 -3.43 4.13 -12.02
N GLU A 133 -3.73 4.30 -10.73
CA GLU A 133 -2.77 4.09 -9.64
C GLU A 133 -2.26 2.63 -9.59
N THR A 134 -3.14 1.65 -9.84
CA THR A 134 -2.73 0.23 -9.90
C THR A 134 -1.85 -0.09 -11.10
N LEU A 135 -2.10 0.53 -12.27
CA LEU A 135 -1.25 0.37 -13.44
C LEU A 135 0.15 0.94 -13.19
N ILE A 136 0.23 2.14 -12.59
CA ILE A 136 1.50 2.77 -12.21
C ILE A 136 2.27 1.91 -11.21
N ALA A 137 1.58 1.28 -10.25
CA ALA A 137 2.22 0.35 -9.30
C ALA A 137 2.76 -0.91 -10.02
N GLY A 138 2.01 -1.45 -10.99
CA GLY A 138 2.47 -2.56 -11.83
C GLY A 138 3.70 -2.21 -12.68
N GLU A 139 3.71 -1.04 -13.31
CA GLU A 139 4.85 -0.55 -14.09
C GLU A 139 6.11 -0.36 -13.24
N ARG A 140 5.96 0.23 -12.04
CA ARG A 140 7.08 0.37 -11.09
C ARG A 140 7.65 -0.98 -10.65
N LEU A 141 6.78 -2.00 -10.48
CA LEU A 141 7.22 -3.35 -10.15
C LEU A 141 7.97 -4.00 -11.33
N MET A 142 7.50 -3.80 -12.56
CA MET A 142 8.19 -4.29 -13.76
C MET A 142 9.58 -3.66 -13.90
N GLU A 143 9.67 -2.34 -13.79
CA GLU A 143 10.94 -1.61 -13.85
C GLU A 143 11.91 -2.09 -12.75
N ALA A 144 11.41 -2.28 -11.52
CA ALA A 144 12.22 -2.79 -10.43
C ALA A 144 12.75 -4.21 -10.69
N LEU A 145 11.93 -5.08 -11.29
CA LEU A 145 12.34 -6.42 -11.69
C LEU A 145 13.37 -6.39 -12.82
N ASP A 146 13.20 -5.52 -13.82
CA ASP A 146 14.17 -5.33 -14.91
C ASP A 146 15.55 -4.91 -14.38
N ILE A 147 15.57 -3.90 -13.51
CA ILE A 147 16.81 -3.42 -12.88
C ILE A 147 17.49 -4.54 -12.07
N ALA A 148 16.71 -5.36 -11.37
CA ALA A 148 17.24 -6.47 -10.58
C ALA A 148 17.75 -7.62 -11.46
N ASP A 149 17.04 -7.95 -12.54
CA ASP A 149 17.45 -8.96 -13.51
C ASP A 149 18.76 -8.54 -14.19
N GLU A 150 18.91 -7.26 -14.54
CA GLU A 150 20.16 -6.70 -15.06
C GLU A 150 21.33 -6.79 -14.06
N ASP A 151 21.13 -6.39 -12.78
CA ASP A 151 22.20 -6.49 -11.78
C ASP A 151 22.62 -7.95 -11.53
N ARG A 152 21.65 -8.88 -11.55
CA ARG A 152 21.93 -10.31 -11.41
C ARG A 152 22.70 -10.86 -12.60
N LEU A 153 22.27 -10.55 -13.82
CA LEU A 153 23.00 -10.96 -15.04
C LEU A 153 24.42 -10.39 -15.04
N ASN A 154 24.60 -9.13 -14.64
CA ASN A 154 25.91 -8.50 -14.50
C ASN A 154 26.77 -9.18 -13.42
N ALA A 155 26.16 -9.61 -12.30
CA ALA A 155 26.85 -10.35 -11.26
C ALA A 155 27.29 -11.76 -11.73
N ASP A 156 26.43 -12.48 -12.46
CA ASP A 156 26.73 -13.81 -13.00
C ASP A 156 27.84 -13.74 -14.07
N LEU A 157 27.81 -12.71 -14.94
CA LEU A 157 28.87 -12.44 -15.91
C LEU A 157 30.20 -12.10 -15.24
N ALA A 158 30.19 -11.33 -14.15
CA ALA A 158 31.37 -11.05 -13.36
C ALA A 158 31.93 -12.31 -12.68
N ALA A 159 31.07 -13.16 -12.13
CA ALA A 159 31.48 -14.41 -11.48
C ALA A 159 32.12 -15.39 -12.49
N ASN A 160 31.65 -15.42 -13.72
CA ASN A 160 32.20 -16.26 -14.79
C ASN A 160 33.42 -15.63 -15.51
N GLY A 161 33.98 -14.54 -14.99
CA GLY A 161 35.18 -13.88 -15.54
C GLY A 161 34.93 -13.11 -16.84
N GLY A 162 33.68 -12.84 -17.20
CA GLY A 162 33.29 -12.23 -18.49
C GLY A 162 33.76 -10.79 -18.69
N PHE A 163 34.14 -10.08 -17.62
CA PHE A 163 34.58 -8.69 -17.71
C PHE A 163 36.10 -8.49 -17.88
N GLY A 164 36.91 -9.55 -17.82
CA GLY A 164 38.36 -9.46 -18.03
C GLY A 164 39.02 -8.29 -17.28
N LEU A 165 39.87 -7.53 -17.97
CA LEU A 165 40.57 -6.32 -17.47
C LEU A 165 39.68 -5.06 -17.40
N ALA A 166 38.43 -5.11 -17.89
CA ALA A 166 37.56 -3.94 -17.96
C ALA A 166 36.85 -3.62 -16.62
N GLY A 167 36.93 -4.52 -15.64
CA GLY A 167 36.26 -4.36 -14.35
C GLY A 167 34.74 -4.54 -14.44
N ARG A 168 34.09 -4.77 -13.29
CA ARG A 168 32.61 -4.91 -13.21
C ARG A 168 31.96 -3.58 -13.67
N PRO A 169 30.89 -3.62 -14.48
CA PRO A 169 30.17 -2.41 -14.88
C PRO A 169 29.62 -1.69 -13.63
N PRO A 170 29.56 -0.35 -13.66
CA PRO A 170 29.03 0.42 -12.54
C PRO A 170 27.58 0.02 -12.27
N ARG A 171 27.22 -0.11 -10.99
CA ARG A 171 25.85 -0.45 -10.57
C ARG A 171 24.87 0.64 -11.00
N ASN A 172 23.65 0.22 -11.37
CA ASN A 172 22.59 1.14 -11.77
C ASN A 172 22.36 2.22 -10.68
N PRO A 173 22.26 3.51 -11.07
CA PRO A 173 22.21 4.63 -10.13
C PRO A 173 20.97 4.60 -9.23
N LEU A 174 19.86 4.01 -9.69
CA LEU A 174 18.64 3.82 -8.90
C LEU A 174 18.83 2.85 -7.74
N LEU A 175 19.60 1.77 -7.94
CA LEU A 175 19.96 0.84 -6.86
C LEU A 175 20.86 1.54 -5.84
N LEU A 176 21.83 2.32 -6.31
CA LEU A 176 22.74 3.06 -5.45
C LEU A 176 21.98 4.09 -4.60
N ALA A 177 21.08 4.86 -5.24
CA ALA A 177 20.23 5.86 -4.59
C ALA A 177 19.25 5.24 -3.58
N ALA A 178 18.62 4.11 -3.91
CA ALA A 178 17.65 3.44 -3.03
C ALA A 178 18.26 2.91 -1.71
N PHE A 179 19.59 2.79 -1.66
CA PHE A 179 20.35 2.38 -0.48
C PHE A 179 21.26 3.49 0.06
N GLY A 180 21.13 4.73 -0.43
CA GLY A 180 21.90 5.88 0.07
C GLY A 180 23.39 5.81 -0.22
N LEU A 181 23.81 4.95 -1.15
CA LEU A 181 25.18 4.90 -1.64
C LEU A 181 25.30 6.01 -2.70
N GLY A 182 26.12 7.02 -2.44
CA GLY A 182 26.18 8.22 -3.29
C GLY A 182 26.89 7.96 -4.63
N VAL A 183 26.35 8.53 -5.70
CA VAL A 183 27.05 8.73 -6.98
C VAL A 183 28.00 9.93 -6.80
N GLY A 184 29.15 9.70 -6.17
CA GLY A 184 30.19 10.70 -5.99
C GLY A 184 31.29 10.53 -7.02
N GLY A 185 31.29 11.36 -8.06
CA GLY A 185 32.45 11.52 -8.94
C GLY A 185 33.61 12.18 -8.20
N GLY A 186 34.81 11.62 -8.33
CA GLY A 186 36.05 12.23 -7.82
C GLY A 186 37.03 11.18 -7.31
N GLY A 187 38.11 10.98 -8.08
CA GLY A 187 39.12 9.95 -7.85
C GLY A 187 39.82 10.00 -6.48
N GLY A 188 40.25 8.82 -6.04
CA GLY A 188 41.09 8.66 -4.86
C GLY A 188 40.94 7.27 -4.26
N ASN A 189 41.60 6.28 -4.88
CA ASN A 189 42.25 5.08 -4.31
C ASN A 189 41.76 4.44 -3.00
N ASN A 190 40.48 4.53 -2.64
CA ASN A 190 39.90 3.87 -1.46
C ASN A 190 38.77 2.89 -1.81
N ALA A 191 38.71 2.41 -3.06
CA ALA A 191 37.75 1.39 -3.49
C ALA A 191 38.32 -0.03 -3.52
N LEU A 192 39.58 -0.22 -3.10
CA LEU A 192 40.28 -1.52 -3.21
C LEU A 192 40.27 -2.35 -1.91
N GLU A 193 39.84 -1.81 -0.77
CA GLU A 193 39.85 -2.55 0.51
C GLU A 193 38.58 -2.33 1.37
N SER A 194 37.40 -2.29 0.76
CA SER A 194 36.16 -2.65 1.48
C SER A 194 35.65 -3.96 0.91
N GLY A 195 36.37 -5.04 1.25
CA GLY A 195 35.99 -6.40 0.92
C GLY A 195 34.59 -6.73 1.40
N ALA A 196 33.84 -7.42 0.55
CA ALA A 196 32.86 -8.46 0.86
C ALA A 196 31.69 -8.20 1.84
N ASP A 197 31.61 -7.09 2.58
CA ASP A 197 30.71 -6.98 3.74
C ASP A 197 30.17 -5.57 4.04
N ALA A 198 30.19 -4.65 3.07
CA ALA A 198 29.46 -3.39 3.16
C ALA A 198 27.96 -3.62 2.84
N GLY A 199 27.28 -4.32 3.75
CA GLY A 199 25.81 -4.41 3.84
C GLY A 199 25.13 -5.20 2.71
N GLY A 200 24.72 -6.43 3.00
CA GLY A 200 23.86 -7.27 2.16
C GLY A 200 22.48 -6.69 1.79
N ASP A 201 22.26 -5.40 2.06
CA ASP A 201 21.04 -4.65 1.79
C ASP A 201 21.04 -4.13 0.34
N ALA A 202 22.17 -3.67 -0.21
CA ALA A 202 22.23 -3.08 -1.55
C ALA A 202 22.35 -4.14 -2.68
N SER A 203 21.45 -5.13 -2.68
CA SER A 203 21.27 -6.10 -3.75
C SER A 203 20.02 -5.77 -4.56
N GLY A 204 20.01 -6.04 -5.87
CA GLY A 204 18.82 -5.91 -6.72
C GLY A 204 17.59 -6.62 -6.13
N GLU A 205 17.81 -7.76 -5.46
CA GLU A 205 16.77 -8.52 -4.74
C GLU A 205 16.12 -7.73 -3.59
N GLY A 206 16.91 -6.92 -2.86
CA GLY A 206 16.43 -6.09 -1.75
C GLY A 206 15.74 -4.82 -2.25
N TYR A 207 16.13 -4.32 -3.42
CA TYR A 207 15.44 -3.21 -4.08
C TYR A 207 14.02 -3.60 -4.47
N VAL A 208 13.84 -4.76 -5.13
CA VAL A 208 12.51 -5.26 -5.50
C VAL A 208 11.64 -5.43 -4.25
N LEU A 209 12.19 -5.98 -3.15
CA LEU A 209 11.44 -6.10 -1.90
C LEU A 209 10.99 -4.73 -1.36
N LYS A 210 11.87 -3.72 -1.34
CA LYS A 210 11.51 -2.36 -0.92
C LYS A 210 10.42 -1.73 -1.78
N VAL A 211 10.42 -1.99 -3.10
CA VAL A 211 9.37 -1.48 -4.00
C VAL A 211 8.05 -2.16 -3.69
N VAL A 212 8.05 -3.49 -3.54
CA VAL A 212 6.85 -4.27 -3.19
C VAL A 212 6.29 -3.86 -1.82
N GLU A 213 7.14 -3.62 -0.82
CA GLU A 213 6.72 -3.19 0.53
C GLU A 213 6.08 -1.79 0.55
N LYS A 214 6.40 -0.93 -0.42
CA LYS A 214 5.79 0.40 -0.56
C LYS A 214 4.40 0.35 -1.19
N VAL A 215 4.04 -0.74 -1.87
CA VAL A 215 2.73 -0.87 -2.51
C VAL A 215 1.67 -1.23 -1.48
N LEU A 216 0.51 -0.57 -1.54
CA LEU A 216 -0.59 -0.86 -0.63
C LEU A 216 -1.10 -2.30 -0.85
N PRO A 217 -1.49 -3.05 0.21
CA PRO A 217 -1.94 -4.43 0.06
C PRO A 217 -3.17 -4.63 -0.84
N ALA A 218 -4.00 -3.60 -1.02
CA ALA A 218 -5.14 -3.62 -1.95
C ALA A 218 -4.69 -3.49 -3.41
N GLN A 219 -3.72 -2.62 -3.67
CA GLN A 219 -3.18 -2.36 -5.00
C GLN A 219 -2.18 -3.45 -5.45
N LEU A 220 -1.59 -4.19 -4.51
CA LEU A 220 -0.58 -5.21 -4.81
C LEU A 220 -1.16 -6.35 -5.65
N GLU A 221 -2.38 -6.82 -5.36
CA GLU A 221 -2.99 -7.91 -6.13
C GLU A 221 -3.31 -7.49 -7.57
N ASP A 222 -3.81 -6.26 -7.75
CA ASP A 222 -4.08 -5.70 -9.07
C ASP A 222 -2.79 -5.46 -9.85
N ALA A 223 -1.75 -4.92 -9.20
CA ALA A 223 -0.44 -4.71 -9.81
C ALA A 223 0.21 -6.04 -10.25
N LEU A 224 0.04 -7.12 -9.46
CA LEU A 224 0.53 -8.44 -9.81
C LEU A 224 -0.25 -9.09 -10.97
N LEU A 225 -1.52 -8.72 -11.18
CA LEU A 225 -2.34 -9.22 -12.28
C LEU A 225 -1.91 -8.67 -13.64
N VAL A 226 -1.39 -7.43 -13.66
CA VAL A 226 -0.94 -6.73 -14.87
C VAL A 226 0.41 -7.27 -15.37
N LEU A 227 1.16 -8.01 -14.54
CA LEU A 227 2.49 -8.50 -14.89
C LEU A 227 2.48 -9.52 -16.04
N PRO A 228 3.35 -9.33 -17.06
CA PRO A 228 3.62 -10.37 -18.05
C PRO A 228 4.20 -11.62 -17.40
N PHE A 229 3.93 -12.80 -18.00
CA PHE A 229 4.35 -14.08 -17.44
C PHE A 229 5.88 -14.23 -17.32
N ASP A 230 6.66 -13.57 -18.17
CA ASP A 230 8.13 -13.56 -18.06
C ASP A 230 8.59 -12.93 -16.73
N LYS A 231 7.97 -11.80 -16.35
CA LYS A 231 8.24 -11.13 -15.07
C LYS A 231 7.73 -11.92 -13.88
N VAL A 232 6.67 -12.71 -14.04
CA VAL A 232 6.25 -13.68 -13.02
C VAL A 232 7.34 -14.72 -12.77
N ILE A 233 8.04 -15.21 -13.81
CA ILE A 233 9.13 -16.16 -13.64
C ILE A 233 10.31 -15.52 -12.89
N SER A 234 10.72 -14.30 -13.26
CA SER A 234 11.76 -13.55 -12.52
C SER A 234 11.36 -13.34 -11.06
N LEU A 235 10.13 -12.88 -10.80
CA LEU A 235 9.61 -12.67 -9.45
C LEU A 235 9.60 -13.95 -8.61
N MET A 236 9.26 -15.10 -9.20
CA MET A 236 9.32 -16.41 -8.52
C MET A 236 10.74 -16.80 -8.10
N GLN A 237 11.77 -16.40 -8.85
CA GLN A 237 13.16 -16.61 -8.45
C GLN A 237 13.55 -15.71 -7.27
N TYR A 238 13.10 -14.45 -7.27
CA TYR A 238 13.31 -13.54 -6.13
C TYR A 238 12.58 -14.01 -4.87
N LEU A 239 11.36 -14.55 -5.00
CA LEU A 239 10.63 -15.16 -3.88
C LEU A 239 11.39 -16.34 -3.25
N ASP A 240 12.08 -17.17 -4.04
CA ASP A 240 12.95 -18.24 -3.51
C ASP A 240 14.11 -17.66 -2.69
N ILE A 241 14.70 -16.57 -3.14
CA ILE A 241 15.83 -15.92 -2.45
C ILE A 241 15.36 -15.22 -1.17
N TRP A 242 14.22 -14.53 -1.21
CA TRP A 242 13.62 -13.93 -0.01
C TRP A 242 13.23 -14.99 1.02
N ALA A 243 12.70 -16.13 0.57
CA ALA A 243 12.40 -17.27 1.44
C ALA A 243 13.67 -17.88 2.06
N LYS A 244 14.80 -17.91 1.36
CA LYS A 244 16.09 -18.36 1.91
C LYS A 244 16.64 -17.41 2.98
N LYS A 245 16.47 -16.10 2.76
CA LYS A 245 16.96 -15.04 3.66
C LYS A 245 16.00 -14.71 4.81
N ASP A 246 14.86 -15.42 4.90
CA ASP A 246 13.79 -15.18 5.88
C ASP A 246 13.26 -13.72 5.86
N TRP A 247 13.29 -13.06 4.69
CA TRP A 247 12.79 -11.69 4.50
C TRP A 247 11.27 -11.66 4.32
N ASN A 248 10.59 -10.88 5.18
CA ASN A 248 9.14 -10.63 5.19
C ASN A 248 8.31 -11.83 4.69
N ILE A 249 8.37 -12.94 5.41
CA ILE A 249 7.79 -14.23 5.00
C ILE A 249 6.26 -14.13 4.77
N SER A 250 5.57 -13.25 5.48
CA SER A 250 4.14 -12.95 5.28
C SER A 250 3.85 -12.37 3.90
N LEU A 251 4.65 -11.39 3.46
CA LEU A 251 4.47 -10.76 2.15
C LEU A 251 4.86 -11.74 1.03
N THR A 252 6.00 -12.41 1.19
CA THR A 252 6.49 -13.46 0.27
C THR A 252 5.46 -14.56 0.05
N SER A 253 4.83 -15.05 1.13
CA SER A 253 3.78 -16.08 1.02
C SER A 253 2.50 -15.55 0.37
N ARG A 254 2.06 -14.32 0.69
CA ARG A 254 0.88 -13.72 0.06
C ARG A 254 1.06 -13.58 -1.45
N ILE A 255 2.20 -13.05 -1.90
CA ILE A 255 2.52 -12.88 -3.32
C ILE A 255 2.62 -14.24 -4.01
N LEU A 256 3.31 -15.21 -3.41
CA LEU A 256 3.43 -16.55 -3.96
C LEU A 256 2.07 -17.22 -4.16
N PHE A 257 1.19 -17.21 -3.15
CA PHE A 257 -0.12 -17.82 -3.27
C PHE A 257 -0.99 -17.10 -4.30
N PHE A 258 -0.88 -15.78 -4.40
CA PHE A 258 -1.56 -15.02 -5.44
C PHE A 258 -1.10 -15.44 -6.84
N LEU A 259 0.21 -15.44 -7.11
CA LEU A 259 0.79 -15.82 -8.40
C LEU A 259 0.47 -17.27 -8.79
N LEU A 260 0.52 -18.20 -7.83
CA LEU A 260 0.15 -19.60 -8.06
C LEU A 260 -1.32 -19.74 -8.41
N ARG A 261 -2.20 -18.94 -7.81
CA ARG A 261 -3.65 -18.95 -8.07
C ARG A 261 -3.99 -18.32 -9.41
N THR A 262 -3.35 -17.21 -9.77
CA THR A 262 -3.63 -16.48 -11.03
C THR A 262 -3.02 -17.18 -12.24
N HIS A 263 -1.76 -17.63 -12.17
CA HIS A 263 -1.04 -18.22 -13.30
C HIS A 263 -0.97 -19.75 -13.27
N HIS A 264 -1.87 -20.43 -12.54
CA HIS A 264 -1.84 -21.89 -12.35
C HIS A 264 -1.64 -22.67 -13.67
N ALA A 265 -2.43 -22.37 -14.70
CA ALA A 265 -2.38 -23.07 -15.98
C ALA A 265 -1.02 -22.91 -16.71
N GLN A 266 -0.45 -21.71 -16.67
CA GLN A 266 0.84 -21.39 -17.29
C GLN A 266 2.01 -21.99 -16.50
N ILE A 267 1.88 -22.07 -15.17
CA ILE A 267 2.89 -22.65 -14.29
C ILE A 267 2.97 -24.18 -14.47
N VAL A 268 1.83 -24.86 -14.56
CA VAL A 268 1.78 -26.32 -14.71
C VAL A 268 2.28 -26.77 -16.09
N SER A 269 2.10 -25.96 -17.13
CA SER A 269 2.57 -26.27 -18.48
C SER A 269 4.08 -26.12 -18.64
N ASN A 270 4.73 -25.23 -17.87
CA ASN A 270 6.17 -24.98 -17.96
C ASN A 270 6.99 -25.97 -17.09
N LYS A 271 7.78 -26.83 -17.76
CA LYS A 271 8.62 -27.83 -17.08
C LYS A 271 9.81 -27.23 -16.32
N VAL A 272 10.34 -26.08 -16.74
CA VAL A 272 11.54 -25.46 -16.15
C VAL A 272 11.25 -24.95 -14.74
N MET A 273 10.04 -24.47 -14.48
CA MET A 273 9.64 -23.95 -13.16
C MET A 273 9.47 -25.02 -12.09
N ARG A 274 9.47 -26.30 -12.46
CA ARG A 274 9.30 -27.38 -11.48
C ARG A 274 10.45 -27.39 -10.46
N THR A 275 11.68 -27.18 -10.90
CA THR A 275 12.86 -27.20 -10.01
C THR A 275 12.87 -26.00 -9.07
N THR A 276 12.57 -24.80 -9.59
CA THR A 276 12.50 -23.57 -8.79
C THR A 276 11.38 -23.63 -7.75
N LEU A 277 10.20 -24.17 -8.10
CA LEU A 277 9.09 -24.37 -7.16
C LEU A 277 9.39 -25.37 -6.06
N ILE A 278 10.11 -26.46 -6.36
CA ILE A 278 10.51 -27.44 -5.33
C ILE A 278 11.46 -26.79 -4.32
N ASN A 279 12.44 -26.04 -4.80
CA ASN A 279 13.37 -25.30 -3.94
C ASN A 279 12.62 -24.29 -3.08
N LEU A 280 11.77 -23.47 -3.70
CA LEU A 280 10.98 -22.45 -3.02
C LEU A 280 10.08 -23.07 -1.94
N ARG A 281 9.41 -24.18 -2.24
CA ARG A 281 8.60 -24.92 -1.26
C ARG A 281 9.41 -25.30 -0.03
N ILE A 282 10.61 -25.85 -0.21
CA ILE A 282 11.46 -26.30 0.90
C ILE A 282 11.92 -25.11 1.74
N HIS A 283 12.39 -24.03 1.10
CA HIS A 283 12.84 -22.83 1.81
C HIS A 283 11.69 -22.17 2.57
N LEU A 284 10.54 -21.97 1.93
CA LEU A 284 9.38 -21.34 2.56
C LEU A 284 8.81 -22.18 3.72
N GLN A 285 8.75 -23.50 3.58
CA GLN A 285 8.28 -24.38 4.67
C GLN A 285 9.24 -24.36 5.86
N THR A 286 10.54 -24.30 5.60
CA THR A 286 11.57 -24.23 6.65
C THR A 286 11.50 -22.88 7.36
N ALA A 287 11.39 -21.79 6.60
CA ALA A 287 11.21 -20.42 7.09
C ALA A 287 9.96 -20.29 7.99
N LEU A 288 8.80 -20.73 7.48
CA LEU A 288 7.54 -20.74 8.23
C LEU A 288 7.59 -21.67 9.45
N GLY A 289 8.26 -22.81 9.34
CA GLY A 289 8.49 -23.73 10.45
C GLY A 289 9.25 -23.06 11.58
N ARG A 290 10.36 -22.38 11.28
CA ARG A 290 11.14 -21.61 12.26
C ARG A 290 10.30 -20.52 12.91
N GLN A 291 9.58 -19.71 12.14
CA GLN A 291 8.72 -18.65 12.70
C GLN A 291 7.61 -19.21 13.58
N ARG A 292 6.97 -20.31 13.19
CA ARG A 292 5.95 -20.99 13.99
C ARG A 292 6.54 -21.48 15.31
N ASP A 293 7.72 -22.07 15.28
CA ASP A 293 8.33 -22.66 16.46
C ASP A 293 8.79 -21.58 17.47
N THR A 294 9.34 -20.45 16.99
CA THR A 294 9.67 -19.30 17.87
C THR A 294 8.43 -18.66 18.47
N MET A 295 7.37 -18.44 17.68
CA MET A 295 6.09 -17.94 18.20
C MET A 295 5.46 -18.93 19.18
N GLY A 296 5.54 -20.23 18.90
CA GLY A 296 5.06 -21.29 19.77
C GLY A 296 5.77 -21.31 21.12
N PHE A 297 7.10 -21.20 21.12
CA PHE A 297 7.91 -21.12 22.33
C PHE A 297 7.59 -19.85 23.14
N ASN A 298 7.54 -18.69 22.50
CA ASN A 298 7.22 -17.42 23.16
C ASN A 298 5.81 -17.44 23.77
N LEU A 299 4.83 -17.99 23.05
CA LEU A 299 3.47 -18.13 23.55
C LEU A 299 3.40 -19.08 24.75
N ALA A 300 4.15 -20.19 24.74
CA ALA A 300 4.25 -21.11 25.85
C ALA A 300 4.88 -20.44 27.09
N ALA A 301 5.97 -19.70 26.90
CA ALA A 301 6.64 -18.94 27.96
C ALA A 301 5.72 -17.87 28.57
N LEU A 302 4.97 -17.13 27.75
CA LEU A 302 4.00 -16.13 28.22
C LEU A 302 2.83 -16.77 28.97
N ARG A 303 2.32 -17.91 28.49
CA ARG A 303 1.26 -18.67 29.19
C ARG A 303 1.74 -19.18 30.55
N HIS A 304 2.97 -19.65 30.62
CA HIS A 304 3.58 -20.09 31.87
C HIS A 304 3.78 -18.91 32.84
N SER A 305 4.38 -17.81 32.38
CA SER A 305 4.59 -16.59 33.18
C SER A 305 3.28 -16.03 33.72
N ARG A 306 2.23 -16.00 32.89
CA ARG A 306 0.89 -15.62 33.32
C ARG A 306 0.32 -16.59 34.35
N GLY A 307 0.55 -17.89 34.19
CA GLY A 307 0.12 -18.92 35.14
C GLY A 307 0.76 -18.74 36.51
N VAL A 308 2.07 -18.51 36.56
CA VAL A 308 2.82 -18.23 37.79
C VAL A 308 2.31 -16.95 38.46
N TRP A 309 2.19 -15.86 37.69
CA TRP A 309 1.68 -14.59 38.23
C TRP A 309 0.27 -14.70 38.80
N VAL A 310 -0.63 -15.42 38.11
CA VAL A 310 -1.99 -15.67 38.64
C VAL A 310 -1.91 -16.48 39.93
N ALA A 311 -1.08 -17.52 39.98
CA ALA A 311 -0.93 -18.37 41.16
C ALA A 311 -0.41 -17.60 42.38
N GLU A 312 0.66 -16.80 42.22
CA GLU A 312 1.22 -15.92 43.26
C GLU A 312 0.17 -14.93 43.76
N ARG A 313 -0.54 -14.24 42.85
CA ARG A 313 -1.57 -13.28 43.22
C ARG A 313 -2.75 -13.93 43.95
N THR A 314 -3.13 -15.16 43.59
CA THR A 314 -4.12 -15.91 44.38
C THR A 314 -3.59 -16.26 45.76
N ALA A 315 -2.34 -16.73 45.88
CA ALA A 315 -1.73 -17.06 47.18
C ALA A 315 -1.68 -15.83 48.11
N GLU A 316 -1.21 -14.68 47.61
CA GLU A 316 -1.20 -13.42 48.36
C GLU A 316 -2.60 -13.00 48.84
N MET A 317 -3.65 -13.21 48.03
CA MET A 317 -5.02 -12.93 48.46
C MET A 317 -5.46 -13.82 49.62
N TYR A 318 -5.10 -15.11 49.60
CA TYR A 318 -5.43 -16.04 50.69
C TYR A 318 -4.62 -15.76 51.95
N GLU A 319 -3.34 -15.45 51.83
CA GLU A 319 -2.47 -15.06 52.96
C GLU A 319 -2.94 -13.76 53.62
N ARG A 320 -3.31 -12.74 52.82
CA ARG A 320 -3.81 -11.46 53.34
C ARG A 320 -5.21 -11.58 53.95
N ALA A 321 -6.06 -12.47 53.45
CA ALA A 321 -7.35 -12.76 54.06
C ALA A 321 -7.20 -13.44 55.44
N GLY A 322 -6.20 -14.32 55.60
CA GLY A 322 -5.86 -14.93 56.90
C GLY A 322 -5.34 -13.92 57.94
N ALA A 323 -4.62 -12.88 57.50
CA ALA A 323 -4.11 -11.83 58.39
C ALA A 323 -5.17 -10.82 58.88
N GLY A 324 -6.38 -10.84 58.32
CA GLY A 324 -7.47 -9.90 58.58
C GLY A 324 -8.46 -10.27 59.70
N GLY A 325 -8.23 -11.36 60.43
CA GLY A 325 -8.99 -11.68 61.65
C GLY A 325 -10.24 -12.56 61.50
N GLU A 326 -10.55 -13.09 60.31
CA GLU A 326 -11.51 -14.19 60.13
C GLU A 326 -10.86 -15.29 59.29
N GLY A 327 -9.99 -16.07 59.93
CA GLY A 327 -9.30 -17.20 59.30
C GLY A 327 -10.23 -18.40 59.14
N LEU A 328 -10.41 -18.85 57.90
CA LEU A 328 -10.69 -20.26 57.62
C LEU A 328 -9.35 -20.98 57.71
N ASP A 329 -9.09 -21.64 58.84
CA ASP A 329 -8.00 -22.60 59.01
C ASP A 329 -8.15 -23.69 57.94
N MET A 330 -7.45 -23.52 56.82
CA MET A 330 -7.31 -24.56 55.82
C MET A 330 -5.86 -24.99 55.85
N ASP A 331 -5.62 -26.12 56.49
CA ASP A 331 -4.30 -26.74 56.66
C ASP A 331 -3.54 -26.76 55.31
N GLU A 332 -2.28 -26.35 55.34
CA GLU A 332 -1.42 -26.19 54.15
C GLU A 332 -1.36 -27.47 53.29
N GLU A 333 -1.49 -28.65 53.89
CA GLU A 333 -1.58 -29.95 53.19
C GLU A 333 -2.83 -30.07 52.32
N ALA A 334 -3.99 -29.60 52.78
CA ALA A 334 -5.26 -29.69 52.06
C ALA A 334 -5.32 -28.72 50.86
N VAL A 335 -4.59 -27.61 50.94
CA VAL A 335 -4.42 -26.67 49.81
C VAL A 335 -3.49 -27.28 48.77
N ARG A 336 -2.40 -27.93 49.19
CA ARG A 336 -1.43 -28.60 48.31
C ARG A 336 -2.06 -29.75 47.53
N GLU A 337 -2.87 -30.58 48.19
CA GLU A 337 -3.61 -31.70 47.56
C GLU A 337 -4.70 -31.22 46.58
N LYS A 338 -5.31 -30.05 46.84
CA LYS A 338 -6.28 -29.42 45.92
C LYS A 338 -5.64 -28.79 44.69
N ILE A 339 -4.39 -28.32 44.80
CA ILE A 339 -3.63 -27.81 43.67
C ILE A 339 -3.16 -28.97 42.77
N GLU A 340 -2.76 -30.10 43.35
CA GLU A 340 -2.37 -31.31 42.59
C GLU A 340 -3.56 -31.98 41.89
N SER A 341 -4.76 -31.95 42.48
CA SER A 341 -5.95 -32.61 41.91
C SER A 341 -6.65 -31.84 40.76
N GLY A 342 -6.13 -30.69 40.33
CA GLY A 342 -6.47 -30.07 39.03
C GLY A 342 -7.96 -29.81 38.76
N GLY A 343 -8.80 -29.72 39.79
CA GLY A 343 -10.25 -29.64 39.66
C GLY A 343 -10.76 -28.27 39.22
N ARG A 344 -10.93 -28.06 37.91
CA ARG A 344 -11.67 -26.91 37.35
C ARG A 344 -13.09 -26.82 37.93
N ARG A 345 -13.34 -25.96 38.91
CA ARG A 345 -14.70 -25.62 39.33
C ARG A 345 -15.34 -24.63 38.34
N LYS A 346 -16.41 -25.07 37.68
CA LYS A 346 -17.35 -24.21 36.95
C LYS A 346 -18.01 -23.25 37.96
N ARG A 347 -17.78 -21.95 37.82
CA ARG A 347 -18.50 -20.92 38.60
C ARG A 347 -19.97 -20.94 38.17
N LYS A 348 -20.89 -21.24 39.09
CA LYS A 348 -22.29 -20.84 38.95
C LYS A 348 -22.41 -19.45 39.56
N VAL A 349 -22.63 -18.46 38.72
CA VAL A 349 -23.01 -17.11 39.13
C VAL A 349 -24.49 -17.18 39.50
N ALA A 350 -24.82 -17.00 40.77
CA ALA A 350 -26.18 -16.68 41.20
C ALA A 350 -26.30 -15.16 41.16
N VAL A 351 -27.18 -14.67 40.27
CA VAL A 351 -27.62 -13.28 40.24
C VAL A 351 -28.69 -13.15 41.33
N VAL A 352 -28.49 -12.22 42.26
CA VAL A 352 -29.55 -11.66 43.12
C VAL A 352 -29.61 -10.17 42.84
#